data_AF-A0A9W8XHI4-F1
#
_entry.id   AF-A0A9W8XHI4-F1
#
_cell.length_a   1.000
_cell.length_b   1.000
_cell.length_c   1.000
_cell.angle_alpha   90.00
_cell.angle_beta   90.00
_cell.angle_gamma   90.00
#
_symmetry.space_group_name_H-M   'P 1'
#
loop_
_entity.id
_entity.type
_entity.pdbx_description
1 polymer ?
#
loop_
_entity_poly.entity_id
_entity_poly.type
_entity_poly.pdbx_seq_one_letter_code
_entity_poly.pdbx_strand_id
1 'polypeptide(L)'
;MDTLARYANPPFNYLGTTLFLSYILLAFYFTFTISLSLYGQYKRLSGLKVAEDVKNARRRHIKIYAFLASIGFALLSYNMLSFLIQSLTTWARTQNLLGRRLSLLDLRFWMLETNLFGTFAQELVQKRPSAFWTQAALLATWFWNVWMAFKGLSPDAHLKETQEKSPTTKAAPKTETPQPQAKKTSLVIPTILFNAALLALSSLRSHSIFMPLVLFTRLLLLVPHTGRLRFSQNDILQSVSISFGFLVANLTMSRGTTTFREVVAGLSNGGFATKTLGYDAELGLLICAILGWGGGV
;
A
#
# COMPACT_ATOMS: atom_id res chain seq x y z
N MET A 1 1.83 -30.10 -6.82
CA MET A 1 1.47 -29.17 -5.73
C MET A 1 2.32 -29.44 -4.47
N ASP A 2 2.64 -30.69 -4.16
CA ASP A 2 3.32 -31.05 -2.90
C ASP A 2 4.78 -30.60 -2.78
N THR A 3 5.50 -30.43 -3.90
CA THR A 3 6.88 -29.94 -3.89
C THR A 3 6.97 -28.48 -3.45
N LEU A 4 6.12 -27.60 -4.00
CA LEU A 4 6.02 -26.20 -3.58
C LEU A 4 5.60 -26.07 -2.12
N ALA A 5 4.68 -26.91 -1.66
CA ALA A 5 4.26 -26.94 -0.27
C ALA A 5 5.41 -27.32 0.68
N ARG A 6 6.32 -28.23 0.29
CA ARG A 6 7.52 -28.54 1.11
C ARG A 6 8.49 -27.36 1.23
N TYR A 7 8.67 -26.57 0.18
CA TYR A 7 9.56 -25.39 0.20
C TYR A 7 8.95 -24.16 0.90
N ALA A 8 7.65 -24.17 1.15
CA ALA A 8 6.90 -23.09 1.78
C ALA A 8 6.58 -23.34 3.26
N ASN A 9 6.91 -24.53 3.78
CA ASN A 9 6.62 -24.90 5.17
C ASN A 9 7.91 -25.26 5.93
N PRO A 10 7.94 -25.02 7.26
CA PRO A 10 9.01 -25.52 8.12
C PRO A 10 9.24 -27.04 7.96
N PRO A 11 10.47 -27.53 8.14
CA PRO A 11 11.64 -26.82 8.68
C PRO A 11 12.48 -26.04 7.65
N PHE A 12 12.08 -26.04 6.37
CA PHE A 12 12.85 -25.45 5.27
C PHE A 12 12.03 -24.42 4.48
N ASN A 13 11.58 -23.35 5.15
CA ASN A 13 10.76 -22.31 4.56
C ASN A 13 11.55 -21.32 3.68
N TYR A 14 12.21 -21.83 2.64
CA TYR A 14 13.00 -21.02 1.71
C TYR A 14 12.12 -20.01 0.99
N LEU A 15 10.94 -20.42 0.51
CA LEU A 15 10.05 -19.53 -0.23
C LEU A 15 9.59 -18.35 0.63
N GLY A 16 9.10 -18.62 1.85
CA GLY A 16 8.65 -17.58 2.76
C GLY A 16 9.79 -16.65 3.19
N THR A 17 10.97 -17.20 3.46
CA THR A 17 12.17 -16.42 3.80
C THR A 17 12.58 -15.50 2.64
N THR A 18 12.66 -16.03 1.42
CA THR A 18 13.01 -15.24 0.24
C THR A 18 11.99 -14.14 -0.03
N LEU A 19 10.69 -14.44 0.06
CA LEU A 19 9.63 -13.42 -0.09
C LEU A 19 9.72 -12.34 0.98
N PHE A 20 9.97 -12.72 2.23
CA PHE A 20 10.11 -11.78 3.33
C PHE A 20 11.33 -10.87 3.17
N LEU A 21 12.51 -11.43 2.88
CA LEU A 21 13.74 -10.65 2.67
C LEU A 21 13.66 -9.77 1.42
N SER A 22 13.13 -10.29 0.32
CA SER A 22 12.94 -9.50 -0.91
C SER A 22 11.96 -8.36 -0.68
N TYR A 23 10.89 -8.56 0.10
CA TYR A 23 9.98 -7.48 0.48
C TYR A 23 10.69 -6.38 1.27
N ILE A 24 11.51 -6.73 2.26
CA ILE A 24 12.29 -5.76 3.04
C ILE A 24 13.26 -4.99 2.13
N LEU A 25 14.02 -5.69 1.28
CA LEU A 25 14.97 -5.05 0.37
C LEU A 25 14.27 -4.13 -0.64
N LEU A 26 13.14 -4.55 -1.21
CA LEU A 26 12.34 -3.72 -2.10
C LEU A 26 11.78 -2.50 -1.37
N ALA A 27 11.29 -2.66 -0.14
CA ALA A 27 10.79 -1.55 0.66
C ALA A 27 11.89 -0.50 0.91
N PHE A 28 13.11 -0.92 1.28
CA PHE A 28 14.24 -0.01 1.41
C PHE A 28 14.61 0.65 0.09
N TYR A 29 14.71 -0.13 -0.98
CA TYR A 29 15.05 0.38 -2.31
C TYR A 29 14.05 1.44 -2.80
N PHE A 30 12.74 1.17 -2.71
CA PHE A 30 11.71 2.12 -3.12
C PHE A 30 11.69 3.36 -2.23
N THR A 31 11.80 3.20 -0.91
CA THR A 31 11.83 4.34 0.03
C THR A 31 13.02 5.25 -0.25
N PHE A 32 14.20 4.67 -0.47
CA PHE A 32 15.41 5.41 -0.82
C PHE A 32 15.27 6.11 -2.17
N THR A 33 14.79 5.41 -3.19
CA THR A 33 14.59 5.96 -4.54
C THR A 33 13.57 7.11 -4.55
N ILE A 34 12.44 6.95 -3.85
CA ILE A 34 11.43 8.00 -3.71
C ILE A 34 12.02 9.22 -2.98
N SER A 35 12.78 8.99 -1.90
CA SER A 35 13.43 10.08 -1.15
C SER A 35 14.42 10.86 -2.01
N LEU A 36 15.27 10.16 -2.79
CA LEU A 36 16.19 10.79 -3.74
C LEU A 36 15.46 11.54 -4.85
N SER A 37 14.38 10.97 -5.38
CA SER A 37 13.56 11.61 -6.41
C SER A 37 12.91 12.89 -5.90
N LEU A 38 12.29 12.86 -4.71
CA LEU A 38 11.70 14.03 -4.05
C LEU A 38 12.76 15.11 -3.78
N TYR A 39 13.95 14.72 -3.32
CA TYR A 39 15.06 15.65 -3.13
C TYR A 39 15.53 16.29 -4.45
N GLY A 40 15.60 15.51 -5.53
CA GLY A 40 15.90 16.00 -6.87
C GLY A 40 14.85 17.01 -7.35
N GLN A 41 13.56 16.72 -7.17
CA GLN A 41 12.48 17.64 -7.50
C GLN A 41 12.53 18.93 -6.66
N TYR A 42 12.81 18.79 -5.36
CA TYR A 42 13.01 19.93 -4.45
C TYR A 42 14.14 20.85 -4.93
N LYS A 43 15.28 20.28 -5.34
CA LYS A 43 16.41 21.05 -5.90
C LYS A 43 16.07 21.70 -7.24
N ARG A 44 15.33 21.03 -8.12
CA ARG A 44 14.93 21.61 -9.42
C ARG A 44 13.97 22.79 -9.26
N LEU A 45 13.19 22.80 -8.17
CA LEU A 45 12.21 23.86 -7.91
C LEU A 45 12.84 25.25 -7.74
N SER A 46 14.09 25.36 -7.28
CA SER A 46 14.78 26.66 -7.15
C SER A 46 15.14 27.27 -8.51
N GLY A 47 15.34 26.46 -9.56
CA GLY A 47 15.70 26.92 -10.90
C GLY A 47 14.51 27.25 -11.81
N LEU A 48 13.29 26.88 -11.43
CA LEU A 48 12.08 27.14 -12.22
C LEU A 48 11.70 28.63 -12.16
N LYS A 49 11.40 29.24 -13.31
CA LYS A 49 10.89 30.63 -13.39
C LYS A 49 9.37 30.66 -13.17
N VAL A 50 8.93 30.36 -11.96
CA VAL A 50 7.52 30.42 -11.53
C VAL A 50 7.38 31.50 -10.45
N ALA A 51 6.18 32.08 -10.30
CA ALA A 51 5.86 33.00 -9.21
C ALA A 51 6.32 32.45 -7.85
N GLU A 52 6.93 33.32 -7.03
CA GLU A 52 7.60 32.92 -5.79
C GLU A 52 6.61 32.31 -4.77
N ASP A 53 5.36 32.77 -4.75
CA ASP A 53 4.31 32.22 -3.90
C ASP A 53 4.00 30.75 -4.21
N VAL A 54 3.93 30.41 -5.50
CA VAL A 54 3.70 29.03 -5.96
C VAL A 54 4.89 28.14 -5.59
N LYS A 55 6.12 28.65 -5.70
CA LYS A 55 7.32 27.91 -5.26
C LYS A 55 7.30 27.67 -3.75
N ASN A 56 6.97 28.69 -2.96
CA ASN A 56 6.91 28.60 -1.50
C ASN A 56 5.83 27.61 -1.05
N ALA A 57 4.66 27.63 -1.68
CA ALA A 57 3.59 26.66 -1.44
C ALA A 57 4.06 25.23 -1.78
N ARG A 58 4.63 25.01 -2.97
CA ARG A 58 5.16 23.68 -3.37
C ARG A 58 6.27 23.21 -2.44
N ARG A 59 7.19 24.08 -2.04
CA ARG A 59 8.27 23.78 -1.09
C ARG A 59 7.71 23.34 0.26
N ARG A 60 6.68 24.04 0.76
CA ARG A 60 5.98 23.69 2.00
C ARG A 60 5.31 22.33 1.90
N HIS A 61 4.59 22.07 0.82
CA HIS A 61 3.94 20.77 0.60
C HIS A 61 4.94 19.62 0.53
N ILE A 62 6.03 19.77 -0.23
CA ILE A 62 7.09 18.75 -0.30
C ILE A 62 7.67 18.46 1.09
N LYS A 63 7.94 19.49 1.90
CA LYS A 63 8.43 19.32 3.28
C LYS A 63 7.43 18.58 4.16
N ILE A 64 6.15 18.95 4.10
CA ILE A 64 5.08 18.29 4.86
C ILE A 64 4.97 16.82 4.44
N TYR A 65 4.90 16.53 3.14
CA TYR A 65 4.82 15.16 2.65
C TYR A 65 6.05 14.32 3.00
N ALA A 66 7.26 14.88 2.88
CA ALA A 66 8.48 14.19 3.27
C ALA A 66 8.51 13.88 4.77
N PHE A 67 8.07 14.83 5.61
CA PHE A 67 7.99 14.63 7.05
C PHE A 67 6.96 13.54 7.41
N LEU A 68 5.76 13.61 6.85
CA LEU A 68 4.71 12.61 7.07
C LEU A 68 5.11 11.22 6.57
N ALA A 69 5.73 11.13 5.39
CA ALA A 69 6.26 9.88 4.86
C ALA A 69 7.35 9.31 5.77
N SER A 70 8.21 10.17 6.35
CA SER A 70 9.26 9.75 7.29
C SER A 70 8.68 9.20 8.58
N ILE A 71 7.63 9.83 9.12
CA ILE A 71 6.90 9.33 10.31
C ILE A 71 6.25 7.98 9.99
N GLY A 72 5.52 7.87 8.88
CA GLY A 72 4.87 6.63 8.47
C GLY A 72 5.88 5.50 8.27
N PHE A 73 7.01 5.78 7.63
CA PHE A 73 8.10 4.83 7.46
C PHE A 73 8.71 4.39 8.80
N ALA A 74 8.96 5.33 9.71
CA ALA A 74 9.51 5.03 11.03
C ALA A 74 8.54 4.17 11.86
N LEU A 75 7.25 4.48 11.82
CA LEU A 75 6.21 3.73 12.52
C LEU A 75 6.10 2.30 11.97
N LEU A 76 6.01 2.16 10.63
CA LEU A 76 5.97 0.85 9.99
C LEU A 76 7.23 0.02 10.29
N SER A 77 8.40 0.65 10.24
CA SER A 77 9.68 0.00 10.55
C SER A 77 9.76 -0.45 12.01
N TYR A 78 9.31 0.39 12.95
CA TYR A 78 9.23 0.05 14.36
C TYR A 78 8.32 -1.16 14.59
N ASN A 79 7.15 -1.16 13.96
CA ASN A 79 6.20 -2.27 14.10
C ASN A 79 6.75 -3.57 13.52
N MET A 80 7.32 -3.52 12.31
CA MET A 80 7.95 -4.70 11.71
C MET A 80 9.13 -5.23 12.54
N LEU A 81 9.97 -4.33 13.07
CA LEU A 81 11.09 -4.71 13.93
C LEU A 81 10.62 -5.36 15.23
N SER A 82 9.59 -4.79 15.87
CA SER A 82 9.00 -5.35 17.09
C SER A 82 8.46 -6.76 16.88
N PHE A 83 7.74 -6.98 15.78
CA PHE A 83 7.29 -8.33 15.37
C PHE A 83 8.46 -9.30 15.19
N LEU A 84 9.54 -8.87 14.52
CA LEU A 84 10.72 -9.71 14.32
C LEU A 84 11.42 -10.07 15.64
N ILE A 85 11.57 -9.11 16.54
CA ILE A 85 12.15 -9.33 17.87
C ILE A 85 11.28 -10.32 18.65
N GLN A 86 9.95 -10.17 18.63
CA GLN A 86 9.04 -11.07 19.33
C GLN A 86 9.11 -12.51 18.76
N SER A 87 9.12 -12.64 17.43
CA SER A 87 9.27 -13.94 16.77
C SER A 87 10.61 -14.61 17.10
N LEU A 88 11.71 -13.86 16.99
CA LEU A 88 13.06 -14.35 17.30
C LEU A 88 13.17 -14.78 18.76
N THR A 89 12.66 -13.97 19.69
CA THR A 89 12.68 -14.27 21.13
C THR A 89 11.87 -15.54 21.44
N THR A 90 10.72 -15.71 20.80
CA THR A 90 9.87 -16.90 20.96
C THR A 90 10.58 -18.15 20.45
N TRP A 91 11.18 -18.08 19.25
CA TRP A 91 11.96 -19.18 18.69
C TRP A 91 13.19 -19.51 19.54
N ALA A 92 13.96 -18.49 19.95
CA ALA A 92 15.16 -18.67 20.77
C ALA A 92 14.84 -19.28 22.13
N ARG A 93 13.67 -18.98 22.72
CA ARG A 93 13.18 -19.64 23.93
C ARG A 93 12.95 -21.13 23.69
N THR A 94 12.28 -21.50 22.61
CA THR A 94 12.02 -22.91 22.26
C THR A 94 13.33 -23.69 22.04
N GLN A 95 14.35 -23.04 21.50
CA GLN A 95 15.67 -23.63 21.26
C GLN A 95 16.62 -23.56 22.48
N ASN A 96 16.18 -23.05 23.64
CA ASN A 96 17.02 -22.81 24.83
C ASN A 96 18.26 -21.94 24.56
N LEU A 97 18.14 -20.96 23.65
CA LEU A 97 19.21 -20.03 23.27
C LEU A 97 19.14 -18.67 24.00
N LEU A 98 18.13 -18.46 24.85
CA LEU A 98 18.02 -17.23 25.64
C LEU A 98 19.25 -17.04 26.54
N GLY A 99 19.85 -15.86 26.48
CA GLY A 99 21.08 -15.52 27.23
C GLY A 99 22.38 -15.86 26.52
N ARG A 100 22.34 -16.50 25.33
CA ARG A 100 23.52 -16.73 24.48
C ARG A 100 23.64 -15.65 23.40
N ARG A 101 24.87 -15.41 22.95
CA ARG A 101 25.12 -14.53 21.79
C ARG A 101 24.64 -15.24 20.53
N LEU A 102 23.61 -14.69 19.88
CA LEU A 102 23.08 -15.23 18.63
C LEU A 102 24.10 -15.06 17.50
N SER A 103 24.39 -16.15 16.79
CA SER A 103 25.22 -16.14 15.59
C SER A 103 24.39 -15.86 14.33
N LEU A 104 25.05 -15.53 13.22
CA LEU A 104 24.38 -15.38 11.92
C LEU A 104 23.74 -16.70 11.46
N LEU A 105 24.29 -17.84 11.86
CA LEU A 105 23.70 -19.16 11.57
C LEU A 105 22.39 -19.34 12.33
N ASP A 106 22.32 -18.93 13.60
CA ASP A 106 21.08 -18.98 14.38
C ASP A 106 19.98 -18.11 13.76
N LEU A 107 20.33 -16.91 13.27
CA LEU A 107 19.39 -16.06 12.55
C LEU A 107 18.90 -16.70 11.25
N ARG A 108 19.79 -17.39 10.53
CA ARG A 108 19.41 -18.15 9.33
C ARG A 108 18.46 -19.29 9.67
N PHE A 109 18.74 -20.06 10.72
CA PHE A 109 17.87 -21.15 11.16
C PHE A 109 16.52 -20.63 11.63
N TRP A 110 16.50 -19.56 12.43
CA TRP A 110 15.27 -18.88 12.81
C TRP A 110 14.40 -18.53 11.61
N MET A 111 14.96 -17.88 10.59
CA MET A 111 14.20 -17.52 9.39
C MET A 111 13.65 -18.74 8.64
N LEU A 112 14.43 -19.82 8.52
CA LEU A 112 14.04 -21.02 7.79
C LEU A 112 13.03 -21.91 8.55
N GLU A 113 13.16 -21.98 9.87
CA GLU A 113 12.29 -22.79 10.74
C GLU A 113 10.99 -22.09 11.08
N THR A 114 10.96 -20.75 11.06
CA THR A 114 9.75 -20.00 11.36
C THR A 114 8.99 -19.65 10.08
N ASN A 115 7.66 -19.68 10.17
CA ASN A 115 6.81 -19.20 9.08
C ASN A 115 6.51 -17.71 9.26
N LEU A 116 7.54 -16.85 9.33
CA LEU A 116 7.41 -15.41 9.63
C LEU A 116 6.35 -14.72 8.79
N PHE A 117 6.43 -14.89 7.47
CA PHE A 117 5.49 -14.26 6.55
C PHE A 117 4.08 -14.84 6.71
N GLY A 118 3.94 -16.17 6.77
CA GLY A 118 2.65 -16.84 6.89
C GLY A 118 1.94 -16.51 8.21
N THR A 119 2.67 -16.54 9.33
CA THR A 119 2.14 -16.21 10.66
C THR A 119 1.72 -14.75 10.76
N PHE A 120 2.51 -13.81 10.23
CA PHE A 120 2.14 -12.40 10.16
C PHE A 120 0.87 -12.19 9.32
N ALA A 121 0.83 -12.77 8.12
CA ALA A 121 -0.32 -12.65 7.23
C ALA A 121 -1.58 -13.30 7.82
N GLN A 122 -1.43 -14.43 8.52
CA GLN A 122 -2.52 -15.06 9.25
C GLN A 122 -3.00 -14.19 10.40
N GLU A 123 -2.11 -13.61 11.21
CA GLU A 123 -2.48 -12.74 12.34
C GLU A 123 -3.35 -11.56 11.88
N LEU A 124 -3.05 -10.99 10.71
CA LEU A 124 -3.83 -9.92 10.09
C LEU A 124 -5.29 -10.32 9.79
N VAL A 125 -5.55 -11.58 9.46
CA VAL A 125 -6.88 -12.07 9.06
C VAL A 125 -7.52 -13.06 10.04
N GLN A 126 -6.82 -13.44 11.10
CA GLN A 126 -7.26 -14.50 12.02
C GLN A 126 -8.43 -14.04 12.88
N LYS A 127 -8.37 -12.82 13.41
CA LYS A 127 -9.46 -12.24 14.19
C LYS A 127 -10.33 -11.38 13.28
N ARG A 128 -11.65 -11.39 13.50
CA ARG A 128 -12.59 -10.62 12.68
C ARG A 128 -12.29 -9.11 12.66
N PRO A 129 -12.01 -8.44 13.82
CA PRO A 129 -11.64 -7.03 13.79
C PRO A 129 -10.37 -6.77 12.98
N SER A 130 -9.36 -7.63 13.13
CA SER A 130 -8.10 -7.54 12.38
C SER A 130 -8.31 -7.68 10.88
N ALA A 131 -9.14 -8.64 10.47
CA ALA A 131 -9.49 -8.86 9.08
C ALA A 131 -10.22 -7.64 8.48
N PHE A 132 -11.16 -7.07 9.23
CA PHE A 132 -11.86 -5.85 8.83
C PHE A 132 -10.90 -4.68 8.64
N TRP A 133 -10.03 -4.40 9.62
CA TRP A 133 -9.05 -3.32 9.53
C TRP A 133 -8.06 -3.53 8.39
N THR A 134 -7.62 -4.78 8.16
CA THR A 134 -6.76 -5.14 7.03
C THR A 134 -7.45 -4.86 5.70
N GLN A 135 -8.71 -5.26 5.55
CA GLN A 135 -9.49 -5.00 4.34
C GLN A 135 -9.73 -3.50 4.13
N ALA A 136 -10.08 -2.77 5.19
CA ALA A 136 -10.26 -1.32 5.13
C ALA A 136 -8.97 -0.61 4.72
N ALA A 137 -7.81 -0.98 5.29
CA ALA A 137 -6.52 -0.43 4.94
C ALA A 137 -6.13 -0.73 3.48
N LEU A 138 -6.37 -1.96 3.00
CA LEU A 138 -6.12 -2.36 1.61
C LEU A 138 -7.04 -1.61 0.63
N LEU A 139 -8.31 -1.41 0.97
CA LEU A 139 -9.25 -0.62 0.17
C LEU A 139 -8.87 0.87 0.12
N ALA A 140 -8.48 1.44 1.26
CA ALA A 140 -7.99 2.82 1.32
C ALA A 140 -6.73 2.98 0.45
N THR A 141 -5.81 2.01 0.50
CA THR A 141 -4.60 1.99 -0.34
C THR A 141 -4.96 1.91 -1.83
N TRP A 142 -5.90 1.02 -2.19
CA TRP A 142 -6.38 0.92 -3.57
C TRP A 142 -6.97 2.24 -4.07
N PHE A 143 -7.85 2.85 -3.28
CA PHE A 143 -8.45 4.14 -3.59
C PHE A 143 -7.39 5.22 -3.80
N TRP A 144 -6.43 5.31 -2.89
CA TRP A 144 -5.35 6.30 -2.98
C TRP A 144 -4.52 6.12 -4.26
N ASN A 145 -4.17 4.87 -4.62
CA ASN A 145 -3.42 4.59 -5.85
C ASN A 145 -4.19 5.00 -7.10
N VAL A 146 -5.49 4.72 -7.15
CA VAL A 146 -6.38 5.14 -8.25
C VAL A 146 -6.46 6.66 -8.34
N TRP A 147 -6.68 7.33 -7.21
CA TRP A 147 -6.79 8.78 -7.14
C TRP A 147 -5.49 9.47 -7.60
N MET A 148 -4.34 9.01 -7.12
CA MET A 148 -3.03 9.54 -7.49
C MET A 148 -2.74 9.32 -8.99
N ALA A 149 -3.06 8.15 -9.52
CA ALA A 149 -2.89 7.86 -10.94
C ALA A 149 -3.79 8.77 -11.82
N PHE A 150 -5.03 9.00 -11.39
CA PHE A 150 -5.93 9.95 -12.06
C PHE A 150 -5.39 11.38 -12.04
N LYS A 151 -4.96 11.88 -10.88
CA LYS A 151 -4.40 13.23 -10.75
C LYS A 151 -3.12 13.41 -11.57
N GLY A 152 -2.29 12.37 -11.68
CA GLY A 152 -1.09 12.38 -12.54
C GLY A 152 -1.38 12.42 -14.04
N LEU A 153 -2.58 12.02 -14.47
CA LEU A 153 -3.00 12.02 -15.88
C LEU A 153 -3.86 13.22 -16.26
N SER A 154 -4.34 14.02 -15.31
CA SER A 154 -5.23 15.15 -15.61
C SER A 154 -4.50 16.23 -16.43
N PRO A 155 -5.00 16.60 -17.62
CA PRO A 155 -4.32 17.55 -18.53
C PRO A 155 -4.16 18.96 -17.94
N ASP A 156 -4.92 19.32 -16.91
CA ASP A 156 -4.75 20.59 -16.17
C ASP A 156 -3.36 20.75 -15.56
N ALA A 157 -2.66 19.63 -15.29
CA ALA A 157 -1.28 19.66 -14.85
C ALA A 157 -0.32 20.23 -15.91
N HIS A 158 -0.64 20.04 -17.20
CA HIS A 158 0.19 20.48 -18.33
C HIS A 158 -0.27 21.81 -18.93
N LEU A 159 -1.57 22.12 -18.88
CA LEU A 159 -2.13 23.37 -19.44
C LEU A 159 -1.69 24.62 -18.67
N LYS A 160 -1.46 24.53 -17.35
CA LYS A 160 -0.89 25.65 -16.58
C LYS A 160 0.56 25.98 -16.94
N GLU A 161 1.32 25.04 -17.53
CA GLU A 161 2.73 25.26 -17.86
C GLU A 161 2.91 25.84 -19.28
N THR A 162 1.92 25.68 -20.15
CA THR A 162 2.03 26.07 -21.57
C THR A 162 1.45 27.46 -21.86
N GLN A 163 0.49 27.96 -21.06
CA GLN A 163 -0.13 29.27 -21.32
C GLN A 163 0.78 30.48 -21.09
N GLU A 164 1.97 30.34 -20.50
CA GLU A 164 2.87 31.48 -20.24
C GLU A 164 3.90 31.72 -21.36
N LYS A 165 3.96 30.88 -22.40
CA LYS A 165 4.93 31.04 -23.51
C LYS A 165 4.34 30.71 -24.88
N SER A 166 3.56 31.62 -25.46
CA SER A 166 3.65 31.85 -26.91
C SER A 166 2.87 33.08 -27.37
N PRO A 167 3.56 34.11 -27.90
CA PRO A 167 2.97 35.06 -28.82
C PRO A 167 2.81 34.39 -30.20
N THR A 168 1.54 34.10 -30.52
CA THR A 168 0.88 34.20 -31.83
C THR A 168 1.76 34.22 -33.10
N THR A 169 2.09 33.03 -33.63
CA THR A 169 2.38 32.86 -35.06
C THR A 169 1.38 31.85 -35.63
N LYS A 170 0.42 32.36 -36.42
CA LYS A 170 -0.61 31.57 -37.11
C LYS A 170 0.05 30.67 -38.17
N ALA A 171 0.24 29.38 -37.86
CA ALA A 171 0.61 28.37 -38.85
C ALA A 171 -0.63 27.57 -39.27
N ALA A 172 -0.72 27.28 -40.57
CA ALA A 172 -1.84 26.61 -41.22
C ALA A 172 -2.05 25.16 -40.70
N PRO A 173 -3.30 24.66 -40.71
CA PRO A 173 -3.65 23.35 -40.15
C PRO A 173 -3.03 22.22 -40.98
N LYS A 174 -2.16 21.41 -40.37
CA LYS A 174 -1.72 20.13 -40.93
C LYS A 174 -2.73 19.05 -40.58
N THR A 175 -3.25 18.37 -41.60
CA THR A 175 -4.09 17.18 -41.48
C THR A 175 -3.27 16.04 -40.86
N GLU A 176 -3.42 15.81 -39.56
CA GLU A 176 -2.79 14.67 -38.89
C GLU A 176 -3.62 13.39 -39.12
N THR A 177 -2.95 12.37 -39.66
CA THR A 177 -3.52 11.03 -39.88
C THR A 177 -3.91 10.39 -38.54
N PRO A 178 -5.16 9.88 -38.39
CA PRO A 178 -5.63 9.32 -37.12
C PRO A 178 -4.79 8.10 -36.72
N GLN A 179 -3.99 8.25 -35.66
CA GLN A 179 -3.27 7.11 -35.08
C GLN A 179 -4.26 6.13 -34.43
N PRO A 180 -4.04 4.80 -34.58
CA PRO A 180 -4.84 3.78 -33.90
C PRO A 180 -4.76 3.96 -32.39
N GLN A 181 -5.87 4.37 -31.76
CA GLN A 181 -5.94 4.48 -30.31
C GLN A 181 -5.91 3.07 -29.70
N ALA A 182 -4.82 2.73 -29.02
CA ALA A 182 -4.71 1.47 -28.28
C ALA A 182 -5.89 1.36 -27.29
N LYS A 183 -6.59 0.21 -27.33
CA LYS A 183 -7.74 -0.06 -26.46
C LYS A 183 -7.26 -0.09 -25.00
N LYS A 184 -7.57 0.97 -24.24
CA LYS A 184 -7.26 1.04 -22.80
C LYS A 184 -8.28 0.24 -22.00
N THR A 185 -7.80 -0.52 -21.01
CA THR A 185 -8.66 -1.36 -20.16
C THR A 185 -9.39 -0.51 -19.12
N SER A 186 -10.64 -0.87 -18.79
CA SER A 186 -11.43 -0.21 -17.74
C SER A 186 -10.90 -0.54 -16.34
N LEU A 187 -10.93 0.45 -15.45
CA LEU A 187 -10.57 0.32 -14.03
C LEU A 187 -11.50 -0.60 -13.22
N VAL A 188 -12.71 -0.84 -13.73
CA VAL A 188 -13.74 -1.63 -13.05
C VAL A 188 -13.31 -3.09 -12.85
N ILE A 189 -12.68 -3.70 -13.87
CA ILE A 189 -12.29 -5.12 -13.81
C ILE A 189 -11.23 -5.35 -12.70
N PRO A 190 -10.10 -4.63 -12.64
CA PRO A 190 -9.17 -4.74 -11.52
C PRO A 190 -9.81 -4.50 -10.15
N THR A 191 -10.77 -3.55 -10.08
CA THR A 191 -11.47 -3.24 -8.83
C THR A 191 -12.33 -4.40 -8.35
N ILE A 192 -13.09 -5.04 -9.24
CA ILE A 192 -13.90 -6.21 -8.90
C ILE A 192 -12.99 -7.37 -8.47
N LEU A 193 -11.92 -7.64 -9.21
CA LEU A 193 -10.95 -8.69 -8.88
C LEU A 193 -10.29 -8.45 -7.52
N PHE A 194 -9.94 -7.20 -7.22
CA PHE A 194 -9.34 -6.81 -5.95
C PHE A 194 -10.32 -7.05 -4.80
N ASN A 195 -11.55 -6.55 -4.91
CA ASN A 195 -12.58 -6.75 -3.89
C ASN A 195 -12.94 -8.23 -3.68
N ALA A 196 -13.07 -9.01 -4.75
CA ALA A 196 -13.33 -10.44 -4.67
C ALA A 196 -12.18 -11.19 -3.95
N ALA A 197 -10.93 -10.86 -4.29
CA ALA A 197 -9.77 -11.42 -3.61
C ALA A 197 -9.73 -11.03 -2.12
N LEU A 198 -10.08 -9.78 -1.77
CA LEU A 198 -10.16 -9.34 -0.36
C LEU A 198 -11.20 -10.11 0.46
N LEU A 199 -12.38 -10.40 -0.12
CA LEU A 199 -13.38 -11.23 0.56
C LEU A 199 -12.86 -12.65 0.76
N ALA A 200 -12.28 -13.24 -0.30
CA ALA A 200 -11.77 -14.61 -0.28
C ALA A 200 -10.59 -14.81 0.68
N LEU A 201 -9.77 -13.78 0.95
CA LEU A 201 -8.66 -13.86 1.91
C LEU A 201 -9.12 -14.28 3.30
N SER A 202 -10.25 -13.76 3.77
CA SER A 202 -10.78 -14.07 5.10
C SER A 202 -11.24 -15.53 5.23
N SER A 203 -11.92 -16.04 4.20
CA SER A 203 -12.43 -17.43 4.16
C SER A 203 -11.32 -18.45 3.90
N LEU A 204 -10.28 -18.08 3.14
CA LEU A 204 -9.22 -18.99 2.70
C LEU A 204 -7.98 -18.96 3.61
N ARG A 205 -8.01 -18.27 4.75
CA ARG A 205 -6.86 -18.08 5.67
C ARG A 205 -6.13 -19.37 6.10
N SER A 206 -6.84 -20.49 6.17
CA SER A 206 -6.29 -21.79 6.57
C SER A 206 -5.84 -22.64 5.37
N HIS A 207 -6.07 -22.16 4.15
CA HIS A 207 -5.80 -22.90 2.93
C HIS A 207 -4.45 -22.52 2.33
N SER A 208 -3.79 -23.45 1.65
CA SER A 208 -2.50 -23.23 0.97
C SER A 208 -2.53 -22.11 -0.09
N ILE A 209 -3.71 -21.77 -0.62
CA ILE A 209 -3.90 -20.70 -1.62
C ILE A 209 -3.91 -19.30 -1.00
N PHE A 210 -4.00 -19.19 0.34
CA PHE A 210 -4.00 -17.92 1.04
C PHE A 210 -2.82 -17.04 0.64
N MET A 211 -1.62 -17.62 0.65
CA MET A 211 -0.40 -16.89 0.36
C MET A 211 -0.32 -16.38 -1.09
N PRO A 212 -0.53 -17.22 -2.11
CA PRO A 212 -0.69 -16.75 -3.49
C PRO A 212 -1.74 -15.66 -3.64
N LEU A 213 -2.86 -15.75 -2.92
CA LEU A 213 -3.93 -14.74 -2.97
C LEU A 213 -3.49 -13.41 -2.36
N VAL A 214 -2.74 -13.41 -1.26
CA VAL A 214 -2.12 -12.19 -0.68
C VAL A 214 -1.16 -11.55 -1.69
N LEU A 215 -0.32 -12.33 -2.36
CA LEU A 215 0.58 -11.79 -3.38
C LEU A 215 -0.20 -11.23 -4.57
N PHE A 216 -1.27 -11.90 -4.99
CA PHE A 216 -2.15 -11.44 -6.05
C PHE A 216 -2.81 -10.09 -5.73
N THR A 217 -3.32 -9.90 -4.50
CA THR A 217 -3.88 -8.59 -4.10
C THR A 217 -2.82 -7.50 -4.12
N ARG A 218 -1.57 -7.79 -3.73
CA ARG A 218 -0.47 -6.84 -3.82
C ARG A 218 -0.11 -6.50 -5.27
N LEU A 219 -0.11 -7.47 -6.18
CA LEU A 219 0.10 -7.22 -7.61
C LEU A 219 -1.03 -6.35 -8.19
N LEU A 220 -2.27 -6.59 -7.78
CA LEU A 220 -3.41 -5.76 -8.19
C LEU A 220 -3.21 -4.30 -7.78
N LEU A 221 -2.71 -4.01 -6.56
CA LEU A 221 -2.43 -2.64 -6.11
C LEU A 221 -1.47 -1.85 -7.01
N LEU A 222 -0.63 -2.53 -7.82
CA LEU A 222 0.31 -1.91 -8.75
C LEU A 222 -0.32 -1.59 -10.12
N VAL A 223 -1.47 -2.19 -10.44
CA VAL A 223 -2.14 -2.05 -11.75
C VAL A 223 -2.41 -0.59 -12.14
N PRO A 224 -2.88 0.31 -11.24
CA PRO A 224 -3.06 1.74 -11.54
C PRO A 224 -1.82 2.45 -12.08
N HIS A 225 -0.62 1.97 -11.73
CA HIS A 225 0.64 2.59 -12.12
C HIS A 225 1.20 2.07 -13.45
N THR A 226 0.59 1.06 -14.07
CA THR A 226 1.08 0.47 -15.33
C THR A 226 0.83 1.33 -16.57
N GLY A 227 0.04 2.41 -16.45
CA GLY A 227 -0.36 3.27 -17.58
C GLY A 227 -1.32 2.60 -18.58
N ARG A 228 -1.70 1.33 -18.36
CA ARG A 228 -2.59 0.56 -19.24
C ARG A 228 -4.08 0.84 -19.00
N LEU A 229 -4.41 1.48 -17.88
CA LEU A 229 -5.78 1.76 -17.49
C LEU A 229 -6.28 3.09 -18.06
N ARG A 230 -7.54 3.10 -18.46
CA ARG A 230 -8.28 4.34 -18.75
C ARG A 230 -8.83 4.87 -17.44
N PHE A 231 -8.53 6.14 -17.15
CA PHE A 231 -9.10 6.84 -16.01
C PHE A 231 -10.18 7.78 -16.53
N SER A 232 -11.41 7.30 -16.57
CA SER A 232 -12.60 8.14 -16.72
C SER A 232 -13.12 8.52 -15.33
N GLN A 233 -13.63 9.74 -15.15
CA GLN A 233 -14.24 10.15 -13.88
C GLN A 233 -15.40 9.22 -13.49
N ASN A 234 -16.17 8.75 -14.47
CA ASN A 234 -17.25 7.79 -14.27
C ASN A 234 -16.71 6.43 -13.80
N ASP A 235 -15.58 5.96 -14.36
CA ASP A 235 -14.97 4.69 -13.96
C ASP A 235 -14.44 4.77 -12.52
N ILE A 236 -13.89 5.92 -12.11
CA ILE A 236 -13.40 6.13 -10.74
C ILE A 236 -14.57 6.11 -9.77
N LEU A 237 -15.64 6.87 -10.03
CA LEU A 237 -16.85 6.87 -9.19
C LEU A 237 -17.47 5.48 -9.09
N GLN A 238 -17.53 4.76 -10.21
CA GLN A 238 -18.02 3.38 -10.24
C GLN A 238 -17.13 2.44 -9.40
N SER A 239 -15.81 2.51 -9.56
CA SER A 239 -14.85 1.73 -8.77
C SER A 239 -14.93 2.01 -7.27
N VAL A 240 -15.11 3.28 -6.89
CA VAL A 240 -15.32 3.70 -5.50
C VAL A 240 -16.62 3.12 -4.97
N SER A 241 -17.72 3.27 -5.71
CA SER A 241 -19.03 2.75 -5.34
C SER A 241 -19.02 1.24 -5.17
N ILE A 242 -18.36 0.50 -6.08
CA ILE A 242 -18.20 -0.96 -5.98
C ILE A 242 -17.44 -1.33 -4.71
N SER A 243 -16.29 -0.69 -4.47
CA SER A 243 -15.45 -0.97 -3.30
C SER A 243 -16.17 -0.66 -1.98
N PHE A 244 -16.91 0.44 -1.94
CA PHE A 244 -17.75 0.80 -0.79
C PHE A 244 -18.90 -0.21 -0.59
N GLY A 245 -19.56 -0.63 -1.67
CA GLY A 245 -20.60 -1.67 -1.62
C GLY A 245 -20.06 -2.99 -1.04
N PHE A 246 -18.88 -3.43 -1.45
CA PHE A 246 -18.22 -4.62 -0.90
C PHE A 246 -17.86 -4.46 0.58
N LEU A 247 -17.35 -3.29 0.99
CA LEU A 247 -17.07 -2.99 2.39
C LEU A 247 -18.34 -3.06 3.26
N VAL A 248 -19.43 -2.43 2.81
CA VAL A 248 -20.72 -2.43 3.51
C VAL A 248 -21.33 -3.83 3.55
N ALA A 249 -21.27 -4.57 2.44
CA ALA A 249 -21.75 -5.95 2.37
C ALA A 249 -20.99 -6.84 3.38
N ASN A 250 -19.67 -6.73 3.41
CA ASN A 250 -18.84 -7.48 4.35
C ASN A 250 -19.08 -7.09 5.82
N LEU A 251 -19.28 -5.80 6.09
CA LEU A 251 -19.68 -5.32 7.42
C LEU A 251 -21.05 -5.88 7.81
N THR A 252 -22.00 -5.92 6.87
CA THR A 252 -23.35 -6.44 7.10
C THR A 252 -23.35 -7.94 7.33
N MET A 253 -22.57 -8.70 6.56
CA MET A 253 -22.36 -10.13 6.80
C MET A 253 -21.70 -10.38 8.16
N SER A 254 -20.94 -9.41 8.69
CA SER A 254 -20.32 -9.48 10.01
C SER A 254 -21.25 -9.06 11.17
N ARG A 255 -22.38 -8.39 10.89
CA ARG A 255 -23.31 -7.85 11.90
C ARG A 255 -24.04 -8.93 12.71
N GLY A 256 -24.08 -10.17 12.23
CA GLY A 256 -24.63 -11.28 13.01
C GLY A 256 -23.87 -11.58 14.32
N THR A 257 -22.65 -11.06 14.46
CA THR A 257 -21.75 -11.47 15.56
C THR A 257 -20.78 -10.40 16.07
N THR A 258 -20.72 -9.21 15.45
CA THR A 258 -19.68 -8.21 15.75
C THR A 258 -20.26 -6.81 15.73
N THR A 259 -20.28 -6.14 16.88
CA THR A 259 -20.72 -4.73 16.97
C THR A 259 -19.63 -3.77 16.46
N PHE A 260 -20.00 -2.58 15.97
CA PHE A 260 -19.02 -1.55 15.58
C PHE A 260 -18.08 -1.21 16.76
N ARG A 261 -18.61 -1.24 17.99
CA ARG A 261 -17.83 -1.07 19.22
C ARG A 261 -16.76 -2.15 19.38
N GLU A 262 -17.03 -3.40 19.03
CA GLU A 262 -16.02 -4.47 19.05
C GLU A 262 -14.95 -4.29 17.97
N VAL A 263 -15.30 -3.75 16.80
CA VAL A 263 -14.32 -3.44 15.75
C VAL A 263 -13.35 -2.35 16.21
N VAL A 264 -13.88 -1.28 16.82
CA VAL A 264 -13.08 -0.19 17.40
C VAL A 264 -12.31 -0.66 18.63
N ALA A 265 -12.94 -1.40 19.54
CA ALA A 265 -12.27 -1.98 20.70
C ALA A 265 -11.20 -3.00 20.30
N GLY A 266 -11.39 -3.68 19.16
CA GLY A 266 -10.41 -4.56 18.55
C GLY A 266 -9.15 -3.83 18.08
N LEU A 267 -9.19 -2.51 17.91
CA LEU A 267 -8.00 -1.70 17.68
C LEU A 267 -7.12 -1.63 18.94
N SER A 268 -7.74 -1.40 20.10
CA SER A 268 -7.06 -1.29 21.39
C SER A 268 -6.67 -2.66 21.98
N ASN A 269 -7.55 -3.66 21.83
CA ASN A 269 -7.39 -5.01 22.36
C ASN A 269 -6.82 -6.01 21.34
N GLY A 270 -6.54 -5.55 20.12
CA GLY A 270 -6.07 -6.38 19.01
C GLY A 270 -4.68 -6.95 19.23
N GLY A 271 -4.32 -7.91 18.36
CA GLY A 271 -2.94 -8.37 18.22
C GLY A 271 -2.02 -7.24 17.75
N PHE A 272 -0.73 -7.49 17.76
CA PHE A 272 0.28 -6.49 17.41
C PHE A 272 0.04 -5.94 15.99
N ALA A 273 -0.28 -6.84 15.06
CA ALA A 273 -0.57 -6.49 13.68
C ALA A 273 -1.81 -5.58 13.53
N THR A 274 -2.83 -5.76 14.39
CA THR A 274 -4.06 -4.95 14.35
C THR A 274 -3.82 -3.55 14.90
N LYS A 275 -3.08 -3.45 16.00
CA LYS A 275 -2.68 -2.16 16.58
C LYS A 275 -1.88 -1.34 15.58
N THR A 276 -0.93 -1.98 14.91
CA THR A 276 -0.13 -1.38 13.83
C THR A 276 -1.03 -0.79 12.74
N LEU A 277 -1.96 -1.57 12.20
CA LEU A 277 -2.90 -1.09 11.19
C LEU A 277 -3.82 0.04 11.70
N GLY A 278 -4.17 -0.01 12.98
CA GLY A 278 -4.94 1.05 13.63
C GLY A 278 -4.22 2.37 13.67
N TYR A 279 -2.96 2.35 14.13
CA TYR A 279 -2.14 3.55 14.15
C TYR A 279 -1.88 4.10 12.74
N ASP A 280 -1.69 3.22 11.75
CA ASP A 280 -1.56 3.64 10.35
C ASP A 280 -2.85 4.31 9.83
N ALA A 281 -4.02 3.78 10.19
CA ALA A 281 -5.31 4.35 9.81
C ALA A 281 -5.58 5.70 10.51
N GLU A 282 -5.31 5.80 11.81
CA GLU A 282 -5.41 7.03 12.58
C GLU A 282 -4.47 8.12 12.05
N LEU A 283 -3.21 7.76 11.77
CA LEU A 283 -2.23 8.67 11.18
C LEU A 283 -2.68 9.10 9.78
N GLY A 284 -3.18 8.18 8.96
CA GLY A 284 -3.72 8.50 7.63
C GLY A 284 -4.89 9.48 7.70
N LEU A 285 -5.83 9.28 8.61
CA LEU A 285 -6.95 10.20 8.84
C LEU A 285 -6.47 11.57 9.34
N LEU A 286 -5.52 11.60 10.27
CA LEU A 286 -4.92 12.84 10.76
C LEU A 286 -4.25 13.62 9.62
N ILE A 287 -3.49 12.93 8.76
CA ILE A 287 -2.87 13.51 7.58
C ILE A 287 -3.93 14.09 6.64
N CYS A 288 -4.97 13.33 6.32
CA CYS A 288 -6.07 13.81 5.48
C CYS A 288 -6.74 15.06 6.08
N ALA A 289 -6.97 15.08 7.39
CA ALA A 289 -7.55 16.23 8.09
C ALA A 289 -6.63 17.46 8.04
N ILE A 290 -5.32 17.29 8.28
CA ILE A 290 -4.34 18.38 8.20
C ILE A 290 -4.26 18.96 6.80
N LEU A 291 -4.25 18.09 5.77
CA LEU A 291 -4.20 18.52 4.37
C LEU A 291 -5.50 19.24 3.96
N GLY A 292 -6.66 18.71 4.35
CA GLY A 292 -7.96 19.33 4.07
C GLY A 292 -8.17 20.66 4.79
N TRP A 293 -7.70 20.78 6.04
CA TRP A 293 -7.80 22.03 6.80
C TRP A 293 -6.91 23.14 6.24
N GLY A 294 -5.71 22.78 5.75
CA GLY A 294 -4.72 23.74 5.25
C GLY A 294 -5.08 24.43 3.93
N GLY A 295 -6.30 24.24 3.39
CA GLY A 295 -6.69 24.71 2.06
C GLY A 295 -5.86 24.10 0.93
N GLY A 296 -5.17 23.00 1.23
CA GLY A 296 -4.19 22.37 0.36
C GLY A 296 -4.81 21.26 -0.48
N VAL A 297 -5.23 21.65 -1.69
CA VAL A 297 -5.78 20.85 -2.81
C VAL A 297 -7.28 20.62 -2.79
#